data_AF-A0A087STE0-F1
#
_entry.id   AF-A0A087STE0-F1
#
_cell.length_a   1.000
_cell.length_b   1.000
_cell.length_c   1.000
_cell.angle_alpha   90.00
_cell.angle_beta   90.00
_cell.angle_gamma   90.00
#
_symmetry.space_group_name_H-M   'P 1'
#
loop_
_entity.id
_entity.type
_entity.pdbx_description
1 polymer ?
#
loop_
_entity_poly.entity_id
_entity_poly.type
_entity_poly.pdbx_seq_one_letter_code
_entity_poly.pdbx_strand_id
1 'polypeptide(L)'
;MSDGEAVQLYVYDLSRGLAKVFSPMLLDKTIEGVWHTSIVVGGTEYFYGHGINSATPGTTPCGTPVEVIELGRTHLDSGTRDALLADLSERYSPAAYSLFDNNCNNFSDDFARLLVGEGIPAHITALPEELLAQQLAAALTGTSGGTCAGDEPTSPRTLERDVDAAITRTMEEAAALALQHEAQRLAGQQPLHGAGLLDGGS
;
A
#
# COMPACT_ATOMS: atom_id res chain seq x y z
N MET A 1 -7.99 25.34 -19.87
CA MET A 1 -8.42 24.05 -19.30
C MET A 1 -7.26 23.60 -18.45
N SER A 2 -7.48 23.30 -17.17
CA SER A 2 -6.42 22.77 -16.30
C SER A 2 -5.95 21.44 -16.88
N ASP A 3 -4.64 21.25 -16.87
CA ASP A 3 -3.94 20.22 -17.63
C ASP A 3 -4.15 18.78 -17.07
N GLY A 4 -5.08 18.59 -16.13
CA GLY A 4 -5.31 17.34 -15.41
C GLY A 4 -4.24 17.08 -14.34
N GLU A 5 -4.62 16.36 -13.28
CA GLU A 5 -3.70 15.94 -12.22
C GLU A 5 -3.00 14.63 -12.64
N ALA A 6 -1.68 14.56 -12.44
CA ALA A 6 -0.92 13.35 -12.73
C ALA A 6 -1.35 12.21 -11.80
N VAL A 7 -1.49 11.01 -12.36
CA VAL A 7 -1.80 9.77 -11.65
C VAL A 7 -0.58 8.86 -11.75
N GLN A 8 -0.05 8.48 -10.61
CA GLN A 8 1.14 7.64 -10.52
C GLN A 8 0.83 6.37 -9.75
N LEU A 9 1.45 5.26 -10.15
CA LEU A 9 1.51 4.03 -9.38
C LEU A 9 2.83 4.01 -8.63
N TYR A 10 2.78 3.93 -7.30
CA TYR A 10 3.95 3.65 -6.49
C TYR A 10 4.02 2.14 -6.27
N VAL A 11 5.18 1.55 -6.58
CA VAL A 11 5.44 0.12 -6.44
C VAL A 11 6.47 -0.09 -5.35
N TYR A 12 6.17 -0.98 -4.42
CA TYR A 12 7.01 -1.33 -3.28
C TYR A 12 7.34 -2.81 -3.31
N ASP A 13 8.57 -3.15 -2.91
CA ASP A 13 8.93 -4.52 -2.57
C ASP A 13 8.89 -4.69 -1.04
N LEU A 14 7.84 -5.35 -0.53
CA LEU A 14 7.69 -5.60 0.90
C LEU A 14 8.79 -6.51 1.46
N SER A 15 9.46 -7.30 0.60
CA SER A 15 10.61 -8.10 1.01
C SER A 15 11.91 -7.31 1.10
N ARG A 16 11.95 -6.08 0.57
CA ARG A 16 13.16 -5.22 0.52
C ARG A 16 14.37 -5.94 -0.09
N GLY A 17 14.15 -6.64 -1.21
CA GLY A 17 15.15 -7.39 -1.96
C GLY A 17 15.43 -8.79 -1.43
N LEU A 18 14.88 -9.17 -0.27
CA LEU A 18 15.11 -10.49 0.31
C LEU A 18 14.47 -11.60 -0.52
N ALA A 19 13.32 -11.34 -1.17
CA ALA A 19 12.69 -12.32 -2.05
C ALA A 19 13.64 -12.77 -3.16
N LYS A 20 14.30 -11.82 -3.82
CA LYS A 20 15.24 -12.11 -4.92
C LYS A 20 16.46 -12.92 -4.49
N VAL A 21 16.94 -12.71 -3.26
CA VAL A 21 18.12 -13.39 -2.71
C VAL A 21 17.78 -14.82 -2.27
N PHE A 22 16.65 -15.01 -1.59
CA PHE A 22 16.32 -16.30 -0.99
C PHE A 22 15.46 -17.20 -1.86
N SER A 23 14.68 -16.64 -2.79
CA SER A 23 13.80 -17.43 -3.66
C SER A 23 14.52 -18.52 -4.46
N PRO A 24 15.73 -18.33 -5.03
CA PRO A 24 16.38 -19.41 -5.78
C PRO A 24 16.78 -20.57 -4.86
N MET A 25 17.14 -20.28 -3.61
CA MET A 25 17.55 -21.29 -2.63
C MET A 25 16.37 -22.09 -2.08
N LEU A 26 15.20 -21.45 -1.96
CA LEU A 26 14.01 -22.05 -1.35
C LEU A 26 13.07 -22.67 -2.39
N LEU A 27 13.01 -22.11 -3.60
CA LEU A 27 11.95 -22.37 -4.59
C LEU A 27 12.46 -22.89 -5.93
N ASP A 28 13.79 -23.00 -6.10
CA ASP A 28 14.43 -23.29 -7.40
C ASP A 28 13.96 -22.34 -8.53
N LYS A 29 13.47 -21.15 -8.13
CA LYS A 29 12.89 -20.11 -8.97
C LYS A 29 13.23 -18.75 -8.37
N THR A 30 13.51 -17.77 -9.23
CA THR A 30 13.73 -16.39 -8.80
C THR A 30 12.39 -15.65 -8.77
N ILE A 31 12.04 -15.13 -7.59
CA ILE A 31 10.96 -14.18 -7.38
C ILE A 31 11.60 -12.80 -7.25
N GLU A 32 11.20 -11.86 -8.12
CA GLU A 32 11.80 -10.52 -8.17
C GLU A 32 11.44 -9.64 -6.97
N GLY A 33 10.28 -9.86 -6.35
CA GLY A 33 9.82 -9.07 -5.21
C GLY A 33 8.44 -9.49 -4.70
N VAL A 34 8.05 -8.91 -3.57
CA VAL A 34 6.69 -8.97 -3.04
C VAL A 34 6.04 -7.62 -3.31
N TRP A 35 5.31 -7.53 -4.42
CA TRP A 35 4.76 -6.25 -4.85
C TRP A 35 3.58 -5.82 -4.00
N HIS A 36 3.69 -4.59 -3.50
CA HIS A 36 2.58 -3.81 -2.96
C HIS A 36 2.51 -2.51 -3.76
N THR A 37 1.29 -2.07 -4.07
CA THR A 37 1.09 -0.81 -4.81
C THR A 37 0.15 0.16 -4.13
N SER A 38 0.32 1.43 -4.50
CA SER A 38 -0.57 2.53 -4.15
C SER A 38 -0.73 3.49 -5.33
N ILE A 39 -1.85 4.20 -5.36
CA ILE A 39 -2.14 5.23 -6.37
C ILE A 39 -1.89 6.61 -5.77
N VAL A 40 -1.03 7.39 -6.41
CA VAL A 40 -0.77 8.79 -6.04
C VAL A 40 -1.46 9.72 -7.04
N VAL A 41 -2.32 10.59 -6.52
CA VAL A 41 -2.99 11.62 -7.32
C VAL A 41 -3.34 12.82 -6.44
N GLY A 42 -3.16 14.03 -6.96
CA GLY A 42 -3.49 15.26 -6.23
C GLY A 42 -2.68 15.46 -4.94
N GLY A 43 -1.47 14.87 -4.87
CA GLY A 43 -0.61 14.94 -3.69
C GLY A 43 -0.99 13.98 -2.56
N THR A 44 -1.94 13.07 -2.80
CA THR A 44 -2.37 12.03 -1.85
C THR A 44 -2.04 10.65 -2.39
N GLU A 45 -1.48 9.79 -1.54
CA GLU A 45 -1.27 8.37 -1.81
C GLU A 45 -2.44 7.56 -1.24
N TYR A 46 -3.05 6.71 -2.06
CA TYR A 46 -4.15 5.84 -1.71
C TYR A 46 -3.75 4.38 -1.85
N PHE A 47 -4.03 3.57 -0.83
CA PHE A 47 -3.71 2.15 -0.83
C PHE A 47 -4.77 1.37 -0.05
N TYR A 48 -4.83 0.07 -0.31
CA TYR A 48 -5.73 -0.82 0.40
C TYR A 48 -4.96 -1.68 1.40
N GLY A 49 -5.62 -2.05 2.50
CA GLY A 49 -5.09 -2.86 3.59
C GLY A 49 -6.24 -3.20 4.53
N HIS A 50 -6.26 -2.62 5.73
CA HIS A 50 -7.43 -2.69 6.62
C HIS A 50 -8.52 -1.69 6.20
N GLY A 51 -8.99 -1.80 4.95
CA GLY A 51 -9.79 -0.77 4.29
C GLY A 51 -8.95 0.14 3.40
N ILE A 52 -9.61 1.07 2.70
CA ILE A 52 -8.94 2.09 1.88
C ILE A 52 -8.33 3.13 2.82
N ASN A 53 -7.02 3.34 2.68
CA ASN A 53 -6.24 4.29 3.46
C ASN A 53 -5.65 5.37 2.55
N SER A 54 -5.29 6.49 3.17
CA SER A 54 -4.57 7.57 2.49
C SER A 54 -3.39 8.06 3.32
N ALA A 55 -2.36 8.55 2.64
CA ALA A 55 -1.14 9.09 3.24
C ALA A 55 -0.52 10.16 2.36
N THR A 56 0.48 10.85 2.91
CA THR A 56 1.40 11.65 2.08
C THR A 56 2.29 10.71 1.25
N PRO A 57 2.48 10.96 -0.05
CA PRO A 57 3.27 10.09 -0.93
C PRO A 57 4.65 9.73 -0.38
N GLY A 58 4.93 8.43 -0.31
CA GLY A 58 6.22 7.89 0.13
C GLY A 58 6.49 8.02 1.63
N THR A 59 5.45 8.28 2.44
CA THR A 59 5.56 8.34 3.92
C THR A 59 5.04 7.10 4.62
N THR A 60 4.60 6.09 3.85
CA THR A 60 4.14 4.81 4.38
C THR A 60 5.34 3.96 4.87
N PRO A 61 5.18 3.14 5.93
CA PRO A 61 6.11 2.08 6.34
C PRO A 61 6.53 1.07 5.29
N CYS A 62 5.82 1.00 4.16
CA CYS A 62 6.28 0.28 2.97
C CYS A 62 7.65 0.78 2.50
N GLY A 63 8.03 2.00 2.90
CA GLY A 63 9.35 2.58 2.69
C GLY A 63 9.36 3.49 1.47
N THR A 64 10.46 3.45 0.73
CA THR A 64 10.55 4.18 -0.54
C THR A 64 10.08 3.28 -1.67
N PRO A 65 9.23 3.76 -2.60
CA PRO A 65 8.85 2.97 -3.76
C PRO A 65 10.11 2.59 -4.56
N VAL A 66 10.17 1.33 -4.96
CA VAL A 66 11.25 0.81 -5.82
C VAL A 66 11.05 1.25 -7.27
N GLU A 67 9.80 1.56 -7.64
CA GLU A 67 9.43 2.07 -8.95
C GLU A 67 8.24 3.02 -8.80
N VAL A 68 8.24 4.10 -9.59
CA VAL A 68 7.12 5.02 -9.75
C VAL A 68 6.74 5.05 -11.23
N ILE A 69 5.52 4.63 -11.53
CA ILE A 69 5.03 4.49 -12.91
C ILE A 69 3.98 5.57 -13.17
N GLU A 70 4.20 6.39 -14.19
CA GLU A 70 3.20 7.35 -14.67
C GLU A 70 2.07 6.60 -15.38
N LEU A 71 0.86 6.65 -14.83
CA LEU A 71 -0.33 6.00 -15.41
C LEU A 71 -1.10 6.94 -16.35
N GLY A 72 -0.95 8.25 -16.19
CA GLY A 72 -1.62 9.25 -17.03
C GLY A 72 -2.05 10.46 -16.24
N ARG A 73 -3.12 11.12 -16.70
CA ARG A 73 -3.70 12.31 -16.05
C ARG A 73 -5.20 12.14 -15.89
N THR A 74 -5.73 12.55 -14.76
CA THR A 74 -7.17 12.59 -14.50
C THR A 74 -7.68 14.02 -14.47
N HIS A 75 -8.91 14.21 -14.95
CA HIS A 75 -9.63 15.49 -14.88
C HIS A 75 -10.74 15.46 -13.81
N LEU A 76 -10.84 14.36 -13.05
CA LEU A 76 -11.75 14.26 -11.92
C LEU A 76 -11.28 15.17 -10.80
N ASP A 77 -12.18 15.99 -10.27
CA ASP A 77 -11.90 16.79 -9.07
C ASP A 77 -11.86 15.90 -7.82
N SER A 78 -11.34 16.45 -6.72
CA SER A 78 -11.18 15.71 -5.47
C SER A 78 -12.51 15.16 -4.94
N GLY A 79 -13.61 15.91 -5.02
CA GLY A 79 -14.91 15.46 -4.51
C GLY A 79 -15.46 14.29 -5.31
N THR A 80 -15.26 14.29 -6.63
CA THR A 80 -15.60 13.13 -7.48
C THR A 80 -14.74 11.92 -7.12
N ARG A 81 -13.44 12.08 -6.86
CA ARG A 81 -12.59 10.98 -6.40
C ARG A 81 -13.02 10.42 -5.05
N ASP A 82 -13.38 11.28 -4.10
CA ASP A 82 -13.86 10.87 -2.77
C ASP A 82 -15.13 10.01 -2.88
N ALA A 83 -16.03 10.36 -3.81
CA ALA A 83 -17.22 9.56 -4.09
C ALA A 83 -16.87 8.18 -4.70
N LEU A 84 -15.89 8.12 -5.61
CA LEU A 84 -15.40 6.84 -6.16
C LEU A 84 -14.76 5.97 -5.07
N LEU A 85 -13.96 6.56 -4.18
CA LEU A 85 -13.35 5.85 -3.06
C LEU A 85 -14.39 5.34 -2.07
N ALA A 86 -15.46 6.10 -1.82
CA ALA A 86 -16.58 5.66 -1.00
C ALA A 86 -17.28 4.43 -1.60
N ASP A 87 -17.53 4.41 -2.91
CA ASP A 87 -18.11 3.25 -3.61
C ASP A 87 -17.17 2.04 -3.56
N LEU A 88 -15.87 2.24 -3.84
CA LEU A 88 -14.85 1.20 -3.75
C LEU A 88 -14.73 0.62 -2.32
N SER A 89 -14.99 1.42 -1.28
CA SER A 89 -14.86 0.98 0.12
C SER A 89 -15.79 -0.18 0.49
N GLU A 90 -16.91 -0.35 -0.22
CA GLU A 90 -17.81 -1.49 -0.04
C GLU A 90 -17.14 -2.81 -0.42
N ARG A 91 -16.37 -2.81 -1.53
CA ARG A 91 -15.61 -3.97 -2.01
C ARG A 91 -14.27 -4.13 -1.28
N TYR A 92 -13.62 -3.01 -1.01
CA TYR A 92 -12.31 -2.94 -0.35
C TYR A 92 -12.48 -2.63 1.14
N SER A 93 -13.33 -3.42 1.79
CA SER A 93 -13.53 -3.37 3.24
C SER A 93 -12.44 -4.15 3.98
N PRO A 94 -12.18 -3.88 5.26
CA PRO A 94 -11.20 -4.65 6.02
C PRO A 94 -11.48 -6.16 6.05
N ALA A 95 -12.76 -6.54 6.12
CA ALA A 95 -13.19 -7.93 6.19
C ALA A 95 -13.10 -8.66 4.84
N ALA A 96 -12.98 -7.93 3.73
CA ALA A 96 -12.90 -8.47 2.38
C ALA A 96 -11.46 -8.64 1.89
N TYR A 97 -10.45 -8.29 2.69
CA TYR A 97 -9.06 -8.41 2.28
C TYR A 97 -8.70 -9.88 2.06
N SER A 98 -8.10 -10.18 0.92
CA SER A 98 -7.49 -11.48 0.61
C SER A 98 -6.24 -11.26 -0.21
N LEU A 99 -5.15 -11.90 0.20
CA LEU A 99 -3.89 -11.86 -0.54
C LEU A 99 -3.99 -12.29 -2.00
N PHE A 100 -4.97 -13.10 -2.36
CA PHE A 100 -5.09 -13.65 -3.71
C PHE A 100 -6.05 -12.83 -4.58
N ASP A 101 -7.25 -12.58 -4.07
CA ASP A 101 -8.35 -12.13 -4.91
C ASP A 101 -8.74 -10.67 -4.68
N ASN A 102 -8.32 -10.08 -3.56
CA ASN A 102 -8.75 -8.75 -3.15
C ASN A 102 -7.70 -8.10 -2.23
N ASN A 103 -6.63 -7.61 -2.84
CA ASN A 103 -5.49 -6.98 -2.19
C ASN A 103 -5.19 -5.59 -2.75
N CYS A 104 -4.08 -5.01 -2.31
CA CYS A 104 -3.62 -3.66 -2.69
C CYS A 104 -3.48 -3.47 -4.20
N ASN A 105 -3.06 -4.52 -4.90
CA ASN A 105 -2.82 -4.50 -6.34
C ASN A 105 -4.16 -4.47 -7.08
N ASN A 106 -5.15 -5.27 -6.64
CA ASN A 106 -6.52 -5.22 -7.21
C ASN A 106 -7.16 -3.84 -7.00
N PHE A 107 -7.03 -3.27 -5.79
CA PHE A 107 -7.51 -1.93 -5.50
C PHE A 107 -6.87 -0.88 -6.42
N SER A 108 -5.54 -0.92 -6.54
CA SER A 108 -4.80 0.03 -7.37
C SER A 108 -5.17 -0.09 -8.84
N ASP A 109 -5.40 -1.32 -9.32
CA ASP A 109 -5.85 -1.62 -10.68
C ASP A 109 -7.25 -1.07 -10.97
N ASP A 110 -8.21 -1.31 -10.07
CA ASP A 110 -9.58 -0.78 -10.20
C ASP A 110 -9.61 0.75 -10.12
N PHE A 111 -8.89 1.34 -9.17
CA PHE A 111 -8.87 2.78 -9.00
C PHE A 111 -8.16 3.48 -10.17
N ALA A 112 -7.06 2.91 -10.70
CA ALA A 112 -6.41 3.39 -11.92
C ALA A 112 -7.38 3.42 -13.11
N ARG A 113 -8.16 2.35 -13.33
CA ARG A 113 -9.15 2.30 -14.42
C ARG A 113 -10.20 3.40 -14.30
N LEU A 114 -10.65 3.70 -13.08
CA LEU A 114 -11.61 4.77 -12.85
C LEU A 114 -11.01 6.16 -13.08
N LEU A 115 -9.74 6.36 -12.76
CA LEU A 115 -9.07 7.66 -12.87
C LEU A 115 -8.60 7.99 -14.29
N VAL A 116 -8.02 7.01 -14.99
CA VAL A 116 -7.32 7.21 -16.29
C VAL A 116 -7.79 6.28 -17.41
N GLY A 117 -8.72 5.35 -17.12
CA GLY A 117 -9.28 4.44 -18.14
C GLY A 117 -8.46 3.16 -18.38
N GLU A 118 -7.28 3.03 -17.78
CA GLU A 118 -6.40 1.87 -17.89
C GLU A 118 -5.99 1.35 -16.52
N GLY A 119 -5.73 0.04 -16.44
CA GLY A 119 -5.28 -0.62 -15.21
C GLY A 119 -3.77 -0.51 -14.98
N ILE A 120 -3.27 -1.18 -13.95
CA ILE A 120 -1.84 -1.22 -13.65
C ILE A 120 -1.14 -2.31 -14.48
N PRO A 121 0.21 -2.27 -14.63
CA PRO A 121 0.94 -3.26 -15.39
C PRO A 121 0.65 -4.70 -14.95
N ALA A 122 0.31 -5.57 -15.91
CA ALA A 122 -0.15 -6.93 -15.63
C ALA A 122 0.85 -7.81 -14.86
N HIS A 123 2.15 -7.51 -14.94
CA HIS A 123 3.16 -8.27 -14.20
C HIS A 123 3.11 -8.02 -12.67
N ILE A 124 2.45 -6.95 -12.23
CA ILE A 124 2.24 -6.63 -10.81
C ILE A 124 1.01 -7.38 -10.28
N THR A 125 -0.08 -7.39 -11.04
CA THR A 125 -1.31 -8.14 -10.68
C THR A 125 -1.20 -9.64 -10.89
N ALA A 126 -0.28 -10.09 -11.75
CA ALA A 126 -0.07 -11.51 -12.05
C ALA A 126 0.99 -12.18 -11.16
N LEU A 127 1.32 -11.61 -9.99
CA LEU A 127 2.24 -12.30 -9.10
C LEU A 127 1.67 -13.69 -8.78
N PRO A 128 2.46 -14.78 -8.84
CA PRO A 128 1.97 -16.09 -8.42
C PRO A 128 1.83 -16.10 -6.90
N GLU A 129 0.77 -15.44 -6.42
CA GLU A 129 0.47 -15.22 -5.01
C GLU A 129 0.46 -16.54 -4.25
N GLU A 130 0.01 -17.63 -4.91
CA GLU A 130 -0.06 -18.98 -4.35
C GLU A 130 1.30 -19.52 -3.91
N LEU A 131 2.39 -19.16 -4.60
CA LEU A 131 3.75 -19.58 -4.24
C LEU A 131 4.36 -18.69 -3.16
N LEU A 132 4.02 -17.41 -3.16
CA LEU A 132 4.54 -16.45 -2.20
C LEU A 132 3.88 -16.60 -0.82
N ALA A 133 2.56 -16.78 -0.79
CA ALA A 133 1.80 -17.01 0.45
C ALA A 133 2.24 -18.29 1.16
N GLN A 134 2.51 -19.37 0.40
CA GLN A 134 2.97 -20.65 0.97
C GLN A 134 4.35 -20.57 1.65
N GLN A 135 5.18 -19.58 1.33
CA GLN A 135 6.61 -19.61 1.65
C GLN A 135 7.05 -18.41 2.52
N LEU A 136 6.38 -17.25 2.39
CA LEU A 136 6.51 -16.14 3.36
C LEU A 136 6.04 -16.60 4.75
N ALA A 137 4.97 -17.38 4.75
CA ALA A 137 4.54 -18.24 5.83
C ALA A 137 5.63 -19.09 6.51
N ALA A 138 6.40 -19.86 5.73
CA ALA A 138 7.46 -20.71 6.25
C ALA A 138 8.60 -19.86 6.87
N ALA A 139 8.90 -18.70 6.27
CA ALA A 139 9.90 -17.77 6.76
C ALA A 139 9.45 -17.03 8.05
N LEU A 140 8.18 -16.65 8.16
CA LEU A 140 7.63 -15.92 9.31
C LEU A 140 7.32 -16.84 10.51
N THR A 141 7.00 -18.11 10.28
CA THR A 141 6.72 -19.09 11.34
C THR A 141 7.97 -19.82 11.84
N GLY A 142 9.15 -19.57 11.26
CA GLY A 142 10.40 -20.25 11.63
C GLY A 142 10.42 -21.73 11.30
N THR A 143 9.48 -22.22 10.50
CA THR A 143 9.42 -23.62 10.05
C THR A 143 10.31 -23.80 8.83
N SER A 144 11.63 -23.73 9.05
CA SER A 144 12.58 -24.34 8.12
C SER A 144 12.19 -25.81 7.95
N GLY A 145 11.97 -26.26 6.71
CA GLY A 145 11.49 -27.60 6.35
C GLY A 145 12.22 -28.76 7.01
N GLY A 146 11.85 -29.03 8.27
CA GLY A 146 12.36 -30.06 9.14
C GLY A 146 11.27 -30.35 10.15
N THR A 147 10.42 -31.32 9.83
CA THR A 147 9.36 -31.81 10.71
C THR A 147 9.97 -32.38 11.98
N CYS A 148 9.96 -31.59 13.06
CA CYS A 148 10.04 -32.12 14.42
C CYS A 148 8.59 -32.34 14.89
N ALA A 149 8.25 -33.61 15.14
CA ALA A 149 6.92 -34.11 15.42
C ALA A 149 6.13 -33.27 16.45
N GLY A 150 4.96 -32.76 16.06
CA GLY A 150 4.00 -32.18 17.01
C GLY A 150 2.86 -31.37 16.40
N ASP A 151 3.14 -30.51 15.41
CA ASP A 151 2.14 -29.59 14.88
C ASP A 151 1.58 -30.06 13.53
N GLU A 152 0.25 -30.06 13.39
CA GLU A 152 -0.40 -30.30 12.10
C GLU A 152 0.09 -29.28 11.07
N PRO A 153 0.30 -29.69 9.79
CA PRO A 153 0.59 -28.74 8.73
C PRO A 153 -0.51 -27.68 8.70
N THR A 154 -0.13 -26.41 8.86
CA THR A 154 -1.05 -25.28 8.78
C THR A 154 -1.74 -25.33 7.42
N SER A 155 -3.07 -25.50 7.44
CA SER A 155 -3.90 -25.50 6.23
C SER A 155 -3.59 -24.23 5.39
N PRO A 156 -3.58 -24.31 4.05
CA PRO A 156 -3.38 -23.16 3.17
C PRO A 156 -4.22 -21.93 3.55
N ARG A 157 -5.45 -22.15 4.05
CA ARG A 157 -6.32 -21.06 4.55
C ARG A 157 -5.87 -20.43 5.86
N THR A 158 -5.30 -21.22 6.76
CA THR A 158 -4.74 -20.69 8.02
C THR A 158 -3.51 -19.86 7.72
N LEU A 159 -2.72 -20.31 6.75
CA LEU A 159 -1.51 -19.67 6.30
C LEU A 159 -1.73 -18.34 5.60
N GLU A 160 -2.69 -18.33 4.67
CA GLU A 160 -3.23 -17.11 4.05
C GLU A 160 -3.63 -16.12 5.14
N ARG A 161 -4.41 -16.55 6.14
CA ARG A 161 -4.86 -15.69 7.24
C ARG A 161 -3.71 -15.13 8.09
N ASP A 162 -2.66 -15.89 8.33
CA ASP A 162 -1.51 -15.44 9.15
C ASP A 162 -0.64 -14.44 8.38
N VAL A 163 -0.46 -14.64 7.08
CA VAL A 163 0.24 -13.69 6.19
C VAL A 163 -0.61 -12.45 5.96
N ASP A 164 -1.93 -12.60 5.77
CA ASP A 164 -2.90 -11.50 5.72
C ASP A 164 -2.78 -10.66 6.98
N ALA A 165 -2.78 -11.28 8.16
CA ALA A 165 -2.65 -10.57 9.43
C ALA A 165 -1.29 -9.87 9.57
N ALA A 166 -0.21 -10.45 9.06
CA ALA A 166 1.11 -9.82 9.08
C ALA A 166 1.17 -8.59 8.18
N ILE A 167 0.72 -8.71 6.92
CA ILE A 167 0.67 -7.60 5.97
C ILE A 167 -0.30 -6.52 6.46
N THR A 168 -1.48 -6.93 6.93
CA THR A 168 -2.47 -6.04 7.54
C THR A 168 -1.88 -5.25 8.70
N ARG A 169 -1.19 -5.88 9.65
CA ARG A 169 -0.53 -5.17 10.76
C ARG A 169 0.50 -4.16 10.27
N THR A 170 1.33 -4.53 9.29
CA THR A 170 2.30 -3.59 8.69
C THR A 170 1.59 -2.39 8.04
N MET A 171 0.46 -2.62 7.37
CA MET A 171 -0.35 -1.56 6.75
C MET A 171 -1.14 -0.73 7.78
N GLU A 172 -1.57 -1.30 8.90
CA GLU A 172 -2.21 -0.59 10.01
C GLU A 172 -1.20 0.32 10.73
N GLU A 173 0.00 -0.20 11.01
CA GLU A 173 1.11 0.60 11.50
C GLU A 173 1.41 1.75 10.54
N ALA A 174 1.31 1.49 9.23
CA ALA A 174 1.44 2.49 8.19
C ALA A 174 0.39 3.59 8.23
N ALA A 175 -0.89 3.21 8.28
CA ALA A 175 -1.98 4.17 8.40
C ALA A 175 -1.86 5.00 9.69
N ALA A 176 -1.55 4.36 10.82
CA ALA A 176 -1.39 5.04 12.10
C ALA A 176 -0.25 6.07 12.10
N LEU A 177 0.90 5.73 11.51
CA LEU A 177 2.04 6.65 11.34
C LEU A 177 1.71 7.81 10.40
N ALA A 178 1.02 7.55 9.29
CA ALA A 178 0.60 8.58 8.34
C ALA A 178 -0.31 9.61 9.02
N LEU A 179 -1.30 9.16 9.80
CA LEU A 179 -2.20 10.02 10.57
C LEU A 179 -1.45 10.84 11.63
N GLN A 180 -0.45 10.26 12.30
CA GLN A 180 0.38 10.98 13.28
C GLN A 180 1.21 12.08 12.61
N HIS A 181 1.83 11.82 11.46
CA HIS A 181 2.59 12.82 10.72
C HIS A 181 1.69 13.96 10.19
N GLU A 182 0.48 13.65 9.71
CA GLU A 182 -0.47 14.66 9.27
C GLU A 182 -0.96 15.55 10.42
N ALA A 183 -1.29 14.95 11.57
CA ALA A 183 -1.65 15.68 12.79
C ALA A 183 -0.50 16.61 13.25
N GLN A 184 0.75 16.15 13.16
CA GLN A 184 1.94 16.97 13.46
C GLN A 184 2.14 18.12 12.48
N ARG A 185 1.88 17.91 11.18
CA ARG A 185 1.91 18.98 10.16
C ARG A 185 0.88 20.07 10.45
N LEU A 186 -0.34 19.69 10.77
CA LEU A 186 -1.42 20.63 11.10
C LEU A 186 -1.11 21.41 12.39
N ALA A 187 -0.54 20.74 13.40
CA ALA A 187 -0.12 21.40 14.64
C ALA A 187 1.07 22.37 14.44
N GLY A 188 1.95 22.10 13.46
CA GLY A 188 3.08 22.97 13.10
C GLY A 188 2.71 24.20 12.27
N GLN A 189 1.49 24.26 11.72
CA GLN A 189 0.97 25.39 10.95
C GLN A 189 0.12 26.32 11.82
N GLN A 190 0.65 26.83 12.94
CA GLN A 190 0.02 27.98 13.59
C GLN A 190 0.39 29.27 12.83
N PRO A 191 -0.57 30.15 12.50
CA PRO A 191 -0.26 31.40 11.83
C PRO A 191 0.51 32.31 12.80
N LEU A 192 1.73 32.68 12.42
CA LEU A 192 2.43 33.82 13.02
C LEU A 192 1.62 35.08 12.70
N HIS A 193 0.65 35.43 13.55
CA HIS A 193 0.03 36.75 13.51
C HIS A 193 1.09 37.77 13.95
N GLY A 194 1.66 38.45 12.97
CA GLY A 194 2.40 39.68 13.18
C GLY A 194 1.43 40.79 13.59
N ALA A 195 1.77 41.49 14.67
CA ALA A 195 1.34 42.86 14.89
C ALA A 195 2.57 43.63 15.38
N GLY A 196 3.25 44.28 14.45
CA GLY A 196 4.25 45.29 14.73
C GLY A 196 3.59 46.64 14.99
N LEU A 197 4.14 47.33 15.99
CA LEU A 197 4.54 48.74 16.02
C LEU A 197 3.47 49.85 15.92
N LEU A 198 3.40 50.73 16.95
CA LEU A 198 3.41 52.22 16.93
C LEU A 198 3.68 52.70 18.39
N ASP A 199 4.90 53.11 18.77
CA ASP A 199 5.49 54.48 18.82
C ASP A 199 4.84 55.50 19.80
N GLY A 200 5.68 56.25 20.52
CA GLY A 200 5.28 57.44 21.30
C GLY A 200 5.84 57.57 22.72
N GLY A 201 7.16 57.72 22.89
CA GLY A 201 7.79 58.18 24.13
C GLY A 201 7.83 59.70 24.23
N SER A 202 7.37 60.23 25.36
CA SER A 202 7.38 61.65 25.75
C SER A 202 8.77 62.22 26.04
#